data_AF-A0A9E6AQH9-F1
#
_entry.id   AF-A0A9E6AQH9-F1
#
_cell.length_a   1.000
_cell.length_b   1.000
_cell.length_c   1.000
_cell.angle_alpha   90.00
_cell.angle_beta   90.00
_cell.angle_gamma   90.00
#
_symmetry.space_group_name_H-M   'P 1'
#
loop_
_entity.id
_entity.type
_entity.pdbx_description
1 polymer ?
#
loop_
_entity_poly.entity_id
_entity_poly.type
_entity_poly.pdbx_seq_one_letter_code
_entity_poly.pdbx_strand_id
1 'polypeptide(L)'
;MDDMEQSLALAKRTLGFLNQQDIVPHPLNYDVIYNYNRGHNKPLIQSVNDLILSKEKHKSDALAEIHAKLISNEVSTQQVDDIATKMTEQITQITEVISTASGETTSYSDVLNKVSGVLNLDVDSEALKTMVGTLMSATTDMEKNLAQLENKLAMSNHQVSELNEHLHTVKMEARTDQLTGIYNRKYYDEAIALEIEVANTENTELCLLMGDIDKFKLFNDNYGHQTGDRVLRLVAQTMFNSVNEPDV
;
A
#
# COMPACT_ATOMS: atom_id res chain seq x y z
N MET A 1 26.52 8.89 15.36
CA MET A 1 27.18 8.11 16.45
C MET A 1 26.18 7.73 17.52
N ASP A 2 25.33 8.65 17.97
CA ASP A 2 24.30 8.44 19.01
C ASP A 2 23.27 7.32 18.68
N ASP A 3 22.87 7.19 17.42
CA ASP A 3 21.80 6.25 16.99
C ASP A 3 22.21 4.76 17.04
N MET A 4 23.50 4.47 16.82
CA MET A 4 24.03 3.09 16.83
C MET A 4 24.18 2.57 18.27
N GLU A 5 24.61 3.43 19.19
CA GLU A 5 24.79 3.08 20.60
C GLU A 5 23.43 2.86 21.29
N GLN A 6 22.44 3.69 20.97
CA GLN A 6 21.05 3.52 21.42
C GLN A 6 20.42 2.24 20.86
N SER A 7 20.61 1.95 19.56
CA SER A 7 20.10 0.72 18.93
C SER A 7 20.71 -0.54 19.54
N LEU A 8 22.03 -0.53 19.83
CA LEU A 8 22.72 -1.64 20.50
C LEU A 8 22.25 -1.85 21.94
N ALA A 9 21.98 -0.77 22.68
CA ALA A 9 21.43 -0.85 24.02
C ALA A 9 20.01 -1.47 24.02
N LEU A 10 19.17 -1.08 23.06
CA LEU A 10 17.82 -1.61 22.92
C LEU A 10 17.81 -3.09 22.51
N ALA A 11 18.71 -3.49 21.60
CA ALA A 11 18.87 -4.88 21.20
C ALA A 11 19.29 -5.78 22.38
N LYS A 12 20.26 -5.32 23.19
CA LYS A 12 20.69 -6.04 24.41
C LYS A 12 19.55 -6.18 25.41
N ARG A 13 18.76 -5.13 25.61
CA ARG A 13 17.59 -5.14 26.49
C ARG A 13 16.53 -6.14 26.01
N THR A 14 16.28 -6.17 24.70
CA THR A 14 15.33 -7.09 24.05
C THR A 14 15.72 -8.54 24.23
N LEU A 15 16.99 -8.89 23.96
CA LEU A 15 17.49 -10.25 24.17
C LEU A 15 17.49 -10.65 25.64
N GLY A 16 17.87 -9.74 26.54
CA GLY A 16 17.80 -9.98 27.98
C GLY A 16 16.37 -10.25 28.46
N PHE A 17 15.40 -9.50 27.93
CA PHE A 17 13.99 -9.67 28.25
C PHE A 17 13.43 -11.02 27.77
N LEU A 18 13.72 -11.40 26.52
CA LEU A 18 13.32 -12.69 25.96
C LEU A 18 13.86 -13.86 26.80
N ASN A 19 15.13 -13.78 27.20
CA ASN A 19 15.77 -14.80 28.02
C ASN A 19 15.19 -14.87 29.45
N GLN A 20 14.84 -13.73 30.06
CA GLN A 20 14.21 -13.69 31.38
C GLN A 20 12.80 -14.30 31.39
N GLN A 21 12.08 -14.21 30.27
CA GLN A 21 10.71 -14.70 30.15
C GLN A 21 10.60 -16.12 29.57
N ASP A 22 11.74 -16.78 29.34
CA ASP A 22 11.84 -18.10 28.69
C ASP A 22 11.20 -18.13 27.29
N ILE A 23 11.37 -17.05 26.54
CA ILE A 23 10.82 -16.89 25.17
C ILE A 23 11.96 -17.06 24.17
N VAL A 24 11.76 -17.93 23.18
CA VAL A 24 12.73 -18.17 22.11
C VAL A 24 12.89 -16.89 21.27
N PRO A 25 14.13 -16.42 21.02
CA PRO A 25 14.41 -15.24 20.19
C PRO A 25 14.27 -15.55 18.70
N HIS A 26 13.07 -15.98 18.31
CA HIS A 26 12.64 -16.07 16.92
C HIS A 26 12.44 -14.65 16.34
N PRO A 27 12.67 -14.39 15.04
CA PRO A 27 12.56 -13.05 14.44
C PRO A 27 11.27 -12.30 14.82
N LEU A 28 10.13 -12.99 14.81
CA LEU A 28 8.83 -12.41 15.18
C LEU A 28 8.79 -12.00 16.66
N ASN A 29 9.16 -12.89 17.59
CA ASN A 29 9.18 -12.58 19.02
C ASN A 29 10.15 -11.45 19.34
N TYR A 30 11.28 -11.42 18.64
CA TYR A 30 12.26 -10.34 18.74
C TYR A 30 11.64 -9.02 18.33
N ASP A 31 10.94 -8.96 17.19
CA ASP A 31 10.33 -7.74 16.67
C ASP A 31 9.25 -7.18 17.61
N VAL A 32 8.38 -8.04 18.19
CA VAL A 32 7.38 -7.62 19.18
C VAL A 32 8.02 -7.02 20.42
N ILE A 33 9.00 -7.71 21.01
CA ILE A 33 9.65 -7.26 22.24
C ILE A 33 10.57 -6.05 21.98
N TYR A 34 11.14 -5.95 20.78
CA TYR A 34 11.91 -4.78 20.35
C TYR A 34 11.03 -3.53 20.29
N ASN A 35 9.87 -3.64 19.65
CA ASN A 35 8.89 -2.54 19.57
C ASN A 35 8.28 -2.20 20.93
N TYR A 36 8.05 -3.21 21.79
CA TYR A 36 7.66 -3.03 23.20
C TYR A 36 8.71 -2.19 23.96
N ASN A 37 10.00 -2.55 23.86
CA ASN A 37 11.09 -1.84 24.52
C ASN A 37 11.31 -0.42 23.97
N ARG A 38 10.91 -0.17 22.72
CA ARG A 38 10.90 1.18 22.12
C ARG A 38 9.86 2.10 22.74
N GLY A 39 8.75 1.57 23.26
CA GLY A 39 7.82 2.31 24.11
C GLY A 39 6.81 3.25 23.42
N HIS A 40 6.69 3.23 22.09
CA HIS A 40 5.86 4.20 21.35
C HIS A 40 4.39 3.76 21.14
N ASN A 41 4.08 2.46 21.19
CA ASN A 41 2.75 1.92 20.91
C ASN A 41 2.07 1.45 22.21
N LYS A 42 1.13 2.25 22.75
CA LYS A 42 0.42 1.96 24.02
C LYS A 42 -0.39 0.66 23.98
N PRO A 43 -1.20 0.37 22.94
CA PRO A 43 -1.87 -0.92 22.79
C PRO A 43 -0.92 -2.13 22.80
N LEU A 44 0.24 -2.00 22.14
CA LEU A 44 1.28 -3.04 22.11
C LEU A 44 1.83 -3.27 23.52
N ILE A 45 2.16 -2.20 24.24
CA ILE A 45 2.68 -2.27 25.61
C ILE A 45 1.69 -2.94 26.55
N GLN A 46 0.40 -2.59 26.46
CA GLN A 46 -0.65 -3.21 27.26
C GLN A 46 -0.78 -4.71 26.96
N SER A 47 -0.87 -5.08 25.69
CA SER A 47 -1.04 -6.48 25.27
C SER A 47 0.15 -7.36 25.69
N VAL A 48 1.37 -6.83 25.56
CA VAL A 48 2.59 -7.55 26.01
C VAL A 48 2.64 -7.64 27.53
N ASN A 49 2.29 -6.58 28.27
CA ASN A 49 2.22 -6.63 29.74
C ASN A 49 1.20 -7.65 30.24
N ASP A 50 0.01 -7.69 29.61
CA ASP A 50 -1.04 -8.65 29.96
C ASP A 50 -0.58 -10.09 29.70
N LEU A 51 0.13 -10.33 28.59
CA LEU A 51 0.74 -11.62 28.27
C LEU A 51 1.84 -12.03 29.27
N ILE A 52 2.62 -11.08 29.78
CA ILE A 52 3.65 -11.37 30.78
C ILE A 52 3.04 -11.73 32.13
N LEU A 53 1.92 -11.10 32.49
CA LEU A 53 1.18 -11.35 33.73
C LEU A 53 0.32 -12.62 33.66
N SER A 54 0.00 -13.10 32.45
CA SER A 54 -0.74 -14.35 32.26
C SER A 54 0.13 -15.58 32.59
N LYS A 55 -0.50 -16.66 33.07
CA LYS A 55 0.17 -17.97 33.29
C LYS A 55 0.27 -18.80 32.01
N GLU A 56 0.32 -18.14 30.87
CA GLU A 56 0.23 -18.81 29.57
C GLU A 56 1.52 -19.54 29.25
N LYS A 57 1.41 -20.83 28.90
CA LYS A 57 2.57 -21.69 28.61
C LYS A 57 3.16 -21.43 27.22
N HIS A 58 2.38 -20.88 26.28
CA HIS A 58 2.74 -20.71 24.88
C HIS A 58 2.86 -19.23 24.52
N LYS A 59 3.75 -18.50 25.22
CA LYS A 59 3.94 -17.05 25.02
C LYS A 59 4.36 -16.68 23.58
N SER A 60 5.00 -17.60 22.86
CA SER A 60 5.40 -17.37 21.46
C SER A 60 4.20 -17.24 20.51
N ASP A 61 3.13 -18.00 20.74
CA ASP A 61 1.95 -17.98 19.87
C ASP A 61 1.14 -16.70 20.11
N ALA A 62 0.99 -16.30 21.38
CA ALA A 62 0.36 -15.03 21.73
C ALA A 62 1.16 -13.81 21.23
N LEU A 63 2.49 -13.87 21.21
CA LEU A 63 3.31 -12.83 20.58
C LEU A 63 3.09 -12.78 19.05
N ALA A 64 2.87 -13.92 18.39
CA ALA A 64 2.50 -13.97 16.98
C ALA A 64 1.17 -13.25 16.71
N GLU A 65 0.16 -13.48 17.55
CA GLU A 65 -1.12 -12.77 17.46
C GLU A 65 -0.99 -11.26 17.68
N ILE A 66 -0.20 -10.84 18.68
CA ILE A 66 0.07 -9.43 18.97
C ILE A 66 0.78 -8.76 17.78
N HIS A 67 1.79 -9.43 17.19
CA HIS A 67 2.51 -8.93 16.02
C HIS A 67 1.60 -8.73 14.82
N ALA A 68 0.79 -9.74 14.50
CA ALA A 68 -0.16 -9.68 13.39
C ALA A 68 -1.19 -8.55 13.59
N LYS A 69 -1.70 -8.40 14.82
CA LYS A 69 -2.77 -7.44 15.12
C LYS A 69 -2.30 -5.99 15.21
N LEU A 70 -1.12 -5.75 15.80
CA LEU A 70 -0.70 -4.40 16.21
C LEU A 70 0.51 -3.88 15.45
N ILE A 71 1.40 -4.76 14.97
CA ILE A 71 2.63 -4.34 14.28
C ILE A 71 2.44 -4.43 12.76
N SER A 72 1.98 -5.57 12.25
CA SER A 72 1.75 -5.75 10.80
C SER A 72 0.68 -4.81 10.24
N ASN A 73 -0.35 -4.49 11.04
CA ASN A 73 -1.37 -3.49 10.69
C ASN A 73 -0.83 -2.04 10.69
N GLU A 74 0.05 -1.69 11.62
CA GLU A 74 0.63 -0.34 11.69
C GLU A 74 1.56 -0.10 10.49
N VAL A 75 2.39 -1.09 10.13
CA VAL A 75 3.25 -1.04 8.93
C VAL A 75 2.42 -0.91 7.66
N SER A 76 1.37 -1.73 7.50
CA SER A 76 0.51 -1.67 6.31
C SER A 76 -0.23 -0.33 6.19
N THR A 77 -0.68 0.23 7.32
CA THR A 77 -1.36 1.54 7.33
C THR A 77 -0.40 2.67 6.96
N GLN A 78 0.81 2.66 7.52
CA GLN A 78 1.83 3.65 7.17
C GLN A 78 2.24 3.57 5.69
N GLN A 79 2.39 2.36 5.14
CA GLN A 79 2.70 2.19 3.71
C GLN A 79 1.57 2.74 2.82
N VAL A 80 0.31 2.52 3.19
CA VAL A 80 -0.83 3.10 2.46
C VAL A 80 -0.81 4.63 2.53
N ASP A 81 -0.53 5.22 3.69
CA ASP A 81 -0.44 6.68 3.86
C ASP A 81 0.72 7.29 3.06
N ASP A 82 1.87 6.61 3.04
CA ASP A 82 3.04 7.02 2.25
C ASP A 82 2.73 6.97 0.74
N ILE A 83 2.04 5.93 0.27
CA ILE A 83 1.61 5.81 -1.13
C ILE A 83 0.58 6.89 -1.48
N ALA A 84 -0.39 7.15 -0.60
CA ALA A 84 -1.39 8.19 -0.78
C ALA A 84 -0.76 9.60 -0.86
N THR A 85 0.26 9.84 -0.05
CA THR A 85 1.05 11.08 -0.10
C THR A 85 1.77 11.22 -1.44
N LYS A 86 2.49 10.18 -1.88
CA LYS A 86 3.16 10.16 -3.19
C LYS A 86 2.19 10.33 -4.36
N MET A 87 1.01 9.72 -4.31
CA MET A 87 -0.04 9.95 -5.31
C MET A 87 -0.48 11.40 -5.36
N THR A 88 -0.67 12.03 -4.20
CA THR A 88 -1.07 13.45 -4.12
C THR A 88 0.01 14.36 -4.71
N GLU A 89 1.28 14.06 -4.46
CA GLU A 89 2.41 14.76 -5.09
C GLU A 89 2.40 14.60 -6.62
N GLN A 90 2.16 13.38 -7.13
CA GLN A 90 2.08 13.13 -8.56
C GLN A 90 0.91 13.88 -9.23
N ILE A 91 -0.26 13.89 -8.60
CA ILE A 91 -1.43 14.67 -9.08
C ILE A 91 -1.08 16.17 -9.14
N THR A 92 -0.35 16.67 -8.14
CA THR A 92 0.08 18.07 -8.11
C THR A 92 1.03 18.37 -9.27
N GLN A 93 2.00 17.48 -9.55
CA GLN A 93 2.91 17.63 -10.69
C GLN A 93 2.18 17.62 -12.04
N ILE A 94 1.22 16.70 -12.22
CA ILE A 94 0.40 16.65 -13.45
C ILE A 94 -0.39 17.96 -13.61
N THR A 95 -0.99 18.46 -12.52
CA THR A 95 -1.75 19.71 -12.53
C THR A 95 -0.88 20.90 -12.91
N GLU A 96 0.36 20.96 -12.41
CA GLU A 96 1.34 21.97 -12.77
C GLU A 96 1.70 21.91 -14.27
N VAL A 97 1.98 20.70 -14.77
CA VAL A 97 2.30 20.48 -16.20
C VAL A 97 1.14 20.93 -17.11
N ILE A 98 -0.10 20.60 -16.76
CA ILE A 98 -1.30 21.05 -17.49
C ILE A 98 -1.45 22.57 -17.43
N SER A 99 -1.20 23.18 -16.25
CA SER A 99 -1.26 24.63 -16.09
C SER A 99 -0.23 25.35 -16.96
N THR A 100 1.00 24.83 -17.04
CA THR A 100 2.04 25.39 -17.92
C THR A 100 1.63 25.28 -19.40
N ALA A 101 1.18 24.12 -19.84
CA ALA A 101 0.74 23.90 -21.22
C ALA A 101 -0.44 24.82 -21.60
N SER A 102 -1.38 25.03 -20.69
CA SER A 102 -2.51 25.95 -20.89
C SER A 102 -2.05 27.40 -21.06
N GLY A 103 -1.09 27.85 -20.24
CA GLY A 103 -0.49 29.19 -20.35
C GLY A 103 0.24 29.40 -21.68
N GLU A 104 1.02 28.42 -22.12
CA GLU A 104 1.75 28.47 -23.39
C GLU A 104 0.81 28.47 -24.60
N THR A 105 -0.25 27.65 -24.55
CA THR A 105 -1.31 27.63 -25.59
C THR A 105 -2.03 28.97 -25.68
N THR A 106 -2.25 29.63 -24.54
CA THR A 106 -2.85 30.98 -24.50
C THR A 106 -1.91 32.01 -25.14
N SER A 107 -0.60 31.95 -24.84
CA SER A 107 0.39 32.83 -25.44
C SER A 107 0.49 32.65 -26.96
N TYR A 108 0.47 31.41 -27.44
CA TYR A 108 0.42 31.10 -28.87
C TYR A 108 -0.85 31.68 -29.53
N SER A 109 -2.01 31.53 -28.88
CA SER A 109 -3.28 32.09 -29.34
C SER A 109 -3.24 33.62 -29.43
N ASP A 110 -2.59 34.30 -28.49
CA ASP A 110 -2.41 35.75 -28.52
C ASP A 110 -1.54 36.20 -29.70
N VAL A 111 -0.48 35.45 -30.03
CA VAL A 111 0.35 35.70 -31.21
C VAL A 111 -0.47 35.55 -32.49
N LEU A 112 -1.26 34.47 -32.61
CA LEU A 112 -2.15 34.24 -33.75
C LEU A 112 -3.18 35.38 -33.90
N ASN A 113 -3.82 35.79 -32.82
CA ASN A 113 -4.80 36.88 -32.83
C ASN A 113 -4.18 38.22 -33.25
N LYS A 114 -2.97 38.53 -32.76
CA LYS A 114 -2.23 39.75 -33.17
C LYS A 114 -1.94 39.74 -34.66
N VAL A 115 -1.44 38.64 -35.20
CA VAL A 115 -1.10 38.56 -36.63
C VAL A 115 -2.36 38.58 -37.50
N SER A 116 -3.42 37.87 -37.09
CA SER A 116 -4.72 37.87 -37.79
C SER A 116 -5.37 39.26 -37.84
N GLY A 117 -5.22 40.07 -36.78
CA GLY A 117 -5.78 41.43 -36.76
C GLY A 117 -5.06 42.40 -37.69
N VAL A 118 -3.75 42.22 -37.90
CA VAL A 118 -2.92 43.11 -38.72
C VAL A 118 -3.01 42.79 -40.22
N LEU A 119 -3.31 41.53 -40.59
CA LEU A 119 -3.50 41.10 -41.99
C LEU A 119 -4.66 41.80 -42.71
N ASN A 120 -5.55 42.49 -41.99
CA ASN A 120 -6.66 43.28 -42.56
C ASN A 120 -6.27 44.71 -42.96
N LEU A 121 -5.00 45.10 -42.81
CA LEU A 121 -4.48 46.42 -43.17
C LEU A 121 -3.62 46.34 -44.44
N ASP A 122 -3.35 47.49 -45.06
CA ASP A 122 -2.43 47.58 -46.19
C ASP A 122 -0.99 47.42 -45.66
N VAL A 123 -0.50 46.18 -45.60
CA VAL A 123 0.76 45.81 -44.95
C VAL A 123 1.92 45.80 -45.96
N ASP A 124 3.04 46.45 -45.61
CA ASP A 124 4.25 46.39 -46.43
C ASP A 124 5.00 45.04 -46.35
N SER A 125 5.91 44.81 -47.29
CA SER A 125 6.66 43.54 -47.39
C SER A 125 7.57 43.26 -46.17
N GLU A 126 7.97 44.29 -45.42
CA GLU A 126 8.90 44.16 -44.30
C GLU A 126 8.16 43.74 -43.02
N ALA A 127 6.99 44.34 -42.78
CA ALA A 127 6.05 43.93 -41.75
C ALA A 127 5.56 42.49 -41.99
N LEU A 128 5.31 42.11 -43.24
CA LEU A 128 4.90 40.75 -43.60
C LEU A 128 5.98 39.71 -43.28
N LYS A 129 7.25 39.98 -43.60
CA LYS A 129 8.39 39.14 -43.20
C LYS A 129 8.51 38.99 -41.69
N THR A 130 8.34 40.09 -40.94
CA THR A 130 8.44 40.09 -39.48
C THR A 130 7.32 39.25 -38.83
N MET A 131 6.10 39.34 -39.35
CA MET A 131 4.97 38.53 -38.87
C MET A 131 5.18 37.05 -39.14
N VAL A 132 5.61 36.69 -40.35
CA VAL A 132 5.92 35.29 -40.69
C VAL A 132 7.04 34.75 -39.79
N GLY A 133 8.10 35.52 -39.54
CA GLY A 133 9.16 35.15 -38.60
C GLY A 133 8.65 34.93 -37.17
N THR A 134 7.73 35.80 -36.71
CA THR A 134 7.10 35.69 -35.39
C THR A 134 6.23 34.43 -35.27
N LEU A 135 5.41 34.13 -36.30
CA LEU A 135 4.60 32.92 -36.36
C LEU A 135 5.48 31.66 -36.42
N MET A 136 6.52 31.66 -37.23
CA MET A 136 7.44 30.53 -37.32
C MET A 136 8.11 30.25 -35.98
N SER A 137 8.57 31.29 -35.27
CA SER A 137 9.14 31.14 -33.93
C SER A 137 8.11 30.57 -32.95
N ALA A 138 6.92 31.18 -32.87
CA ALA A 138 5.87 30.76 -31.96
C ALA A 138 5.39 29.32 -32.23
N THR A 139 5.31 28.91 -33.50
CA THR A 139 4.96 27.54 -33.88
C THR A 139 6.08 26.56 -33.51
N THR A 140 7.35 26.92 -33.73
CA THR A 140 8.49 26.08 -33.35
C THR A 140 8.56 25.89 -31.84
N ASP A 141 8.31 26.95 -31.08
CA ASP A 141 8.27 26.90 -29.62
C ASP A 141 7.11 26.01 -29.14
N MET A 142 5.93 26.13 -29.76
CA MET A 142 4.77 25.28 -29.46
C MET A 142 5.04 23.79 -29.75
N GLU A 143 5.68 23.48 -30.88
CA GLU A 143 6.07 22.09 -31.22
C GLU A 143 7.03 21.50 -30.18
N LYS A 144 8.01 22.29 -29.75
CA LYS A 144 8.95 21.88 -28.70
C LYS A 144 8.24 21.62 -27.37
N ASN A 145 7.31 22.50 -27.00
CA ASN A 145 6.57 22.38 -25.75
C ASN A 145 5.59 21.20 -25.76
N LEU A 146 4.92 20.93 -26.89
CA LEU A 146 4.09 19.75 -27.09
C LEU A 146 4.90 18.46 -26.90
N ALA A 147 6.09 18.37 -27.50
CA ALA A 147 6.97 17.21 -27.33
C ALA A 147 7.42 17.02 -25.87
N GLN A 148 7.71 18.12 -25.16
CA GLN A 148 8.06 18.06 -23.73
C GLN A 148 6.87 17.65 -22.86
N LEU A 149 5.67 18.14 -23.18
CA LEU A 149 4.43 17.79 -22.49
C LEU A 149 4.12 16.30 -22.63
N GLU A 150 4.17 15.77 -23.85
CA GLU A 150 3.95 14.35 -24.11
C GLU A 150 4.91 13.47 -23.29
N ASN A 151 6.19 13.83 -23.23
CA ASN A 151 7.19 13.09 -22.48
C ASN A 151 6.89 13.12 -20.96
N LYS A 152 6.64 14.32 -20.41
CA LYS A 152 6.30 14.46 -18.98
C LYS A 152 5.04 13.66 -18.62
N LEU A 153 4.01 13.72 -19.47
CA LEU A 153 2.74 13.05 -19.22
C LEU A 153 2.89 11.52 -19.32
N ALA A 154 3.71 11.03 -20.24
CA ALA A 154 4.06 9.60 -20.31
C ALA A 154 4.80 9.12 -19.05
N MET A 155 5.78 9.90 -18.56
CA MET A 155 6.49 9.60 -17.31
C MET A 155 5.55 9.56 -16.10
N SER A 156 4.69 10.58 -15.95
CA SER A 156 3.73 10.64 -14.83
C SER A 156 2.71 9.50 -14.88
N ASN A 157 2.20 9.15 -16.07
CA ASN A 157 1.29 8.00 -16.21
C ASN A 157 1.95 6.69 -15.78
N HIS A 158 3.22 6.49 -16.14
CA HIS A 158 3.96 5.30 -15.73
C HIS A 158 4.10 5.24 -14.19
N GLN A 159 4.49 6.34 -13.56
CA GLN A 159 4.63 6.43 -12.10
C GLN A 159 3.30 6.21 -11.36
N VAL A 160 2.20 6.76 -11.88
CA VAL A 160 0.86 6.52 -11.32
C VAL A 160 0.48 5.04 -11.43
N SER A 161 0.81 4.37 -12.53
CA SER A 161 0.59 2.94 -12.68
C SER A 161 1.37 2.13 -11.64
N GLU A 162 2.66 2.44 -11.45
CA GLU A 162 3.51 1.77 -10.45
C GLU A 162 2.97 1.96 -9.03
N LEU A 163 2.57 3.18 -8.68
CA LEU A 163 1.98 3.47 -7.37
C LEU A 163 0.67 2.72 -7.13
N ASN A 164 -0.17 2.59 -8.16
CA ASN A 164 -1.41 1.80 -8.09
C ASN A 164 -1.12 0.31 -7.86
N GLU A 165 -0.16 -0.26 -8.58
CA GLU A 165 0.24 -1.66 -8.41
C GLU A 165 0.83 -1.92 -7.01
N HIS A 166 1.65 -0.99 -6.51
CA HIS A 166 2.18 -1.05 -5.16
C HIS A 166 1.07 -0.96 -4.11
N LEU A 167 0.12 -0.03 -4.28
CA LEU A 167 -1.04 0.08 -3.39
C LEU A 167 -1.87 -1.20 -3.37
N HIS A 168 -2.10 -1.80 -4.55
CA HIS A 168 -2.81 -3.05 -4.66
C HIS A 168 -2.08 -4.17 -3.90
N THR A 169 -0.76 -4.29 -4.10
CA THR A 169 0.07 -5.28 -3.42
C THR A 169 0.00 -5.15 -1.90
N VAL A 170 0.22 -3.95 -1.37
CA VAL A 170 0.15 -3.69 0.09
C VAL A 170 -1.24 -4.00 0.65
N LYS A 171 -2.31 -3.64 -0.07
CA LYS A 171 -3.68 -3.98 0.33
C LYS A 171 -3.92 -5.49 0.35
N MET A 172 -3.40 -6.21 -0.63
CA MET A 172 -3.53 -7.68 -0.69
C MET A 172 -2.77 -8.33 0.46
N GLU A 173 -1.52 -7.93 0.72
CA GLU A 173 -0.73 -8.44 1.84
C GLU A 173 -1.44 -8.22 3.18
N ALA A 174 -2.08 -7.05 3.37
CA ALA A 174 -2.85 -6.74 4.57
C ALA A 174 -4.16 -7.56 4.70
N ARG A 175 -4.64 -8.14 3.60
CA ARG A 175 -5.89 -8.93 3.52
C ARG A 175 -5.66 -10.44 3.48
N THR A 176 -4.42 -10.88 3.34
CA THR A 176 -4.05 -12.30 3.33
C THR A 176 -3.46 -12.75 4.66
N ASP A 177 -3.71 -14.00 5.03
CA ASP A 177 -3.03 -14.67 6.13
C ASP A 177 -1.64 -15.15 5.68
N GLN A 178 -0.59 -14.74 6.40
CA GLN A 178 0.79 -15.03 6.00
C GLN A 178 1.17 -16.51 6.08
N LEU A 179 0.50 -17.29 6.94
CA LEU A 179 0.81 -18.70 7.11
C LEU A 179 0.22 -19.54 5.98
N THR A 180 -1.03 -19.25 5.60
CA THR A 180 -1.85 -20.08 4.72
C THR A 180 -2.03 -19.49 3.32
N GLY A 181 -1.84 -18.19 3.14
CA GLY A 181 -1.99 -17.48 1.86
C GLY A 181 -3.43 -17.20 1.44
N ILE A 182 -4.43 -17.66 2.21
CA ILE A 182 -5.84 -17.35 1.97
C ILE A 182 -6.21 -16.00 2.61
N TYR A 183 -7.40 -15.49 2.31
CA TYR A 183 -7.90 -14.27 2.93
C TYR A 183 -8.00 -14.40 4.46
N ASN A 184 -7.65 -13.31 5.14
CA ASN A 184 -7.71 -13.23 6.59
C ASN A 184 -9.09 -12.78 7.08
N ARG A 185 -9.30 -12.83 8.40
CA ARG A 185 -10.53 -12.41 9.08
C ARG A 185 -11.00 -11.01 8.66
N LYS A 186 -10.07 -10.07 8.51
CA LYS A 186 -10.39 -8.68 8.17
C LYS A 186 -11.03 -8.61 6.78
N TYR A 187 -10.45 -9.30 5.80
CA TYR A 187 -11.05 -9.38 4.48
C TYR A 187 -12.42 -10.05 4.51
N TYR A 188 -12.56 -11.16 5.26
CA TYR A 188 -13.86 -11.81 5.45
C TYR A 188 -14.93 -10.84 5.98
N ASP A 189 -14.63 -10.07 7.04
CA ASP A 189 -15.58 -9.14 7.63
C ASP A 189 -15.98 -8.02 6.65
N GLU A 190 -15.05 -7.56 5.80
CA GLU A 190 -15.32 -6.59 4.73
C GLU A 190 -16.15 -7.19 3.58
N ALA A 191 -15.80 -8.40 3.13
CA ALA A 191 -16.41 -9.04 1.98
C ALA A 191 -17.81 -9.56 2.27
N ILE A 192 -18.05 -10.18 3.43
CA ILE A 192 -19.38 -10.70 3.78
C ILE A 192 -20.43 -9.58 3.86
N ALA A 193 -20.04 -8.38 4.30
CA ALA A 193 -20.93 -7.22 4.33
C ALA A 193 -21.36 -6.80 2.92
N LEU A 194 -20.41 -6.81 1.97
CA LEU A 194 -20.68 -6.50 0.56
C LEU A 194 -21.56 -7.57 -0.09
N GLU A 195 -21.25 -8.85 0.10
CA GLU A 195 -22.01 -9.96 -0.47
C GLU A 195 -23.46 -10.00 0.05
N ILE A 196 -23.68 -9.63 1.32
CA ILE A 196 -25.04 -9.47 1.87
C ILE A 196 -25.80 -8.35 1.14
N GLU A 197 -25.15 -7.21 0.85
CA GLU A 197 -25.78 -6.10 0.13
C GLU A 197 -26.13 -6.49 -1.31
N VAL A 198 -25.22 -7.18 -2.00
CA VAL A 198 -25.42 -7.71 -3.36
C VAL A 198 -26.56 -8.72 -3.36
N ALA A 199 -26.55 -9.71 -2.46
CA ALA A 199 -27.60 -10.73 -2.39
C ALA A 199 -28.99 -10.12 -2.12
N ASN A 200 -29.08 -9.10 -1.28
CA ASN A 200 -30.33 -8.37 -1.03
C ASN A 200 -30.80 -7.58 -2.27
N THR A 201 -29.86 -6.97 -3.00
CA THR A 201 -30.16 -6.14 -4.18
C THR A 201 -30.57 -7.00 -5.37
N GLU A 202 -29.87 -8.11 -5.61
CA GLU A 202 -30.10 -9.03 -6.71
C GLU A 202 -31.14 -10.11 -6.37
N ASN A 203 -31.57 -10.18 -5.11
CA ASN A 203 -32.50 -11.17 -4.58
C ASN A 203 -32.02 -12.61 -4.81
N THR A 204 -30.73 -12.84 -4.55
CA THR A 204 -30.05 -14.14 -4.68
C THR A 204 -29.83 -14.78 -3.30
N GLU A 205 -29.64 -16.09 -3.28
CA GLU A 205 -29.34 -16.83 -2.04
C GLU A 205 -27.84 -16.77 -1.74
N LEU A 206 -27.51 -16.48 -0.47
CA LEU A 206 -26.14 -16.48 0.05
C LEU A 206 -25.97 -17.60 1.08
N CYS A 207 -24.88 -18.36 1.00
CA CYS A 207 -24.53 -19.41 1.95
C CYS A 207 -23.19 -19.10 2.61
N LEU A 208 -23.06 -19.41 3.91
CA LEU A 208 -21.81 -19.29 4.66
C LEU A 208 -21.44 -20.66 5.22
N LEU A 209 -20.21 -21.12 4.94
CA LEU A 209 -19.64 -22.33 5.50
C LEU A 209 -18.57 -21.97 6.54
N MET A 210 -18.67 -22.56 7.73
CA MET A 210 -17.65 -22.45 8.78
C MET A 210 -17.15 -23.83 9.14
N GLY A 211 -15.82 -24.00 9.21
CA GLY A 211 -15.17 -25.26 9.56
C GLY A 211 -14.06 -25.07 10.58
N ASP A 212 -13.79 -26.11 11.36
CA ASP A 212 -12.69 -26.19 12.33
C ASP A 212 -11.93 -27.52 12.16
N ILE A 213 -10.63 -27.53 12.47
CA ILE A 213 -9.81 -28.73 12.40
C ILE A 213 -9.93 -29.49 13.72
N ASP A 214 -10.61 -30.63 13.68
CA ASP A 214 -10.84 -31.47 14.86
C ASP A 214 -9.53 -31.84 15.57
N LYS A 215 -9.48 -31.58 16.88
CA LYS A 215 -8.37 -31.95 17.77
C LYS A 215 -7.01 -31.40 17.32
N PHE A 216 -6.97 -30.27 16.61
CA PHE A 216 -5.73 -29.68 16.11
C PHE A 216 -4.69 -29.41 17.21
N LYS A 217 -5.12 -28.99 18.41
CA LYS A 217 -4.23 -28.83 19.56
C LYS A 217 -3.52 -30.12 19.95
N LEU A 218 -4.24 -31.25 20.02
CA LEU A 218 -3.65 -32.55 20.34
C LEU A 218 -2.65 -32.99 19.27
N PHE A 219 -2.91 -32.63 18.01
CA PHE A 219 -1.95 -32.87 16.93
C PHE A 219 -0.67 -32.04 17.14
N ASN A 220 -0.78 -30.75 17.43
CA ASN A 220 0.37 -29.89 17.72
C ASN A 220 1.17 -30.37 18.93
N ASP A 221 0.49 -30.82 19.99
CA ASP A 221 1.13 -31.37 21.19
C ASP A 221 1.97 -32.63 20.88
N ASN A 222 1.56 -33.43 19.89
CA ASN A 222 2.24 -34.68 19.51
C ASN A 222 3.33 -34.49 18.45
N TYR A 223 3.17 -33.56 17.51
CA TYR A 223 4.02 -33.42 16.32
C TYR A 223 4.73 -32.06 16.20
N GLY A 224 4.48 -31.15 17.13
CA GLY A 224 5.05 -29.81 17.16
C GLY A 224 4.36 -28.82 16.23
N HIS A 225 4.41 -27.54 16.60
CA HIS A 225 3.76 -26.44 15.87
C HIS A 225 4.19 -26.32 14.41
N GLN A 226 5.47 -26.54 14.09
CA GLN A 226 5.95 -26.49 12.69
C GLN A 226 5.25 -27.52 11.80
N THR A 227 4.91 -28.69 12.34
CA THR A 227 4.14 -29.71 11.61
C THR A 227 2.68 -29.29 11.50
N GLY A 228 2.12 -28.69 12.56
CA GLY A 228 0.80 -28.07 12.57
C GLY A 228 0.63 -27.01 11.47
N ASP A 229 1.59 -26.11 11.33
CA ASP A 229 1.61 -25.05 10.30
C ASP A 229 1.52 -25.63 8.88
N ARG A 230 2.19 -26.77 8.64
CA ARG A 230 2.11 -27.47 7.34
C ARG A 230 0.73 -28.07 7.11
N VAL A 231 0.08 -28.57 8.17
CA VAL A 231 -1.30 -29.05 8.09
C VAL A 231 -2.25 -27.89 7.79
N LEU A 232 -2.10 -26.74 8.47
CA LEU A 232 -2.90 -25.54 8.21
C LEU A 232 -2.80 -25.08 6.75
N ARG A 233 -1.58 -25.00 6.20
CA ARG A 233 -1.36 -24.70 4.77
C ARG A 233 -2.08 -25.69 3.85
N LEU A 234 -1.97 -26.98 4.14
CA LEU A 234 -2.59 -28.01 3.32
C LEU A 234 -4.12 -27.92 3.35
N VAL A 235 -4.71 -27.73 4.53
CA VAL A 235 -6.16 -27.57 4.68
C VAL A 235 -6.63 -26.32 3.94
N ALA A 236 -5.97 -25.17 4.16
CA ALA A 236 -6.30 -23.92 3.50
C ALA A 236 -6.24 -24.06 1.96
N GLN A 237 -5.17 -24.64 1.42
CA GLN A 237 -5.04 -24.87 -0.02
C GLN A 237 -6.11 -25.82 -0.55
N THR A 238 -6.46 -26.86 0.21
CA THR A 238 -7.50 -27.80 -0.18
C THR A 238 -8.86 -27.12 -0.24
N MET A 239 -9.19 -26.29 0.74
CA MET A 239 -10.43 -25.51 0.76
C MET A 239 -10.46 -24.51 -0.40
N PHE A 240 -9.38 -23.76 -0.61
CA PHE A 240 -9.26 -22.78 -1.70
C PHE A 240 -9.43 -23.42 -3.09
N ASN A 241 -8.84 -24.60 -3.32
CA ASN A 241 -8.98 -25.32 -4.59
C ASN A 241 -10.35 -25.99 -4.77
N SER A 242 -11.18 -26.05 -3.73
CA SER A 242 -12.49 -26.71 -3.75
C SER A 242 -13.65 -25.72 -3.95
N VAL A 243 -13.36 -24.42 -4.01
CA VAL A 243 -14.33 -23.33 -4.21
C VAL A 243 -14.12 -22.67 -5.57
N ASN A 244 -15.17 -22.10 -6.18
CA ASN A 244 -15.08 -21.43 -7.48
C ASN A 244 -14.71 -19.95 -7.32
N GLU A 245 -14.31 -19.27 -8.41
CA GLU A 245 -13.88 -17.86 -8.38
C GLU A 245 -14.90 -16.80 -7.86
N PRO A 246 -16.23 -17.02 -7.75
CA PRO A 246 -17.10 -16.09 -7.01
C PRO A 246 -17.20 -16.39 -5.50
N ASP A 247 -16.58 -17.46 -5.01
CA ASP A 247 -16.63 -17.82 -3.58
C ASP A 247 -15.50 -17.10 -2.83
N VAL A 248 -15.86 -16.38 -1.77
CA VAL A 248 -14.96 -15.66 -0.86
C VAL A 248 -14.57 -16.48 0.36
#